data_AF-A0AAD4MWC3-F1
#
_entry.id   AF-A0AAD4MWC3-F1
#
_cell.length_a   1.000
_cell.length_b   1.000
_cell.length_c   1.000
_cell.angle_alpha   90.00
_cell.angle_beta   90.00
_cell.angle_gamma   90.00
#
_symmetry.space_group_name_H-M   'P 1'
#
loop_
_entity.id
_entity.type
_entity.pdbx_description
1 polymer ?
#
loop_
_entity_poly.entity_id
_entity_poly.type
_entity_poly.pdbx_seq_one_letter_code
_entity_poly.pdbx_strand_id
1 'polypeptide(L)'
;MGRCVWVVRHGERIDNVDLNWAKTAPRGAWDDPPITARGLKQAHETGIALARDHDQIHHIFSSPMFRCLQTVNVIVDELKKASKGHKVPRIYIEPGFVESLNMCQTPPGYLPIEELV
;
A
#
# COMPACT_ATOMS: atom_id res chain seq x y z
N MET A 1 -17.96 -15.84 17.81
CA MET A 1 -17.20 -14.67 17.35
C MET A 1 -16.97 -14.81 15.85
N GLY A 2 -17.31 -13.79 15.06
CA GLY A 2 -17.10 -13.79 13.60
C GLY A 2 -15.68 -13.31 13.26
N ARG A 3 -15.15 -13.74 12.12
CA ARG A 3 -13.94 -13.15 11.54
C ARG A 3 -14.35 -12.01 10.62
N CYS A 4 -13.69 -10.87 10.74
CA CYS A 4 -13.81 -9.77 9.79
C CYS A 4 -12.60 -9.76 8.87
N VAL A 5 -12.82 -9.54 7.57
CA VAL A 5 -11.76 -9.37 6.57
C VAL A 5 -12.03 -8.08 5.83
N TRP A 6 -11.10 -7.14 5.92
CA TRP A 6 -11.11 -5.92 5.13
C TRP A 6 -10.22 -6.09 3.92
N VAL A 7 -10.71 -5.68 2.75
CA VAL A 7 -9.94 -5.65 1.51
C VAL A 7 -9.85 -4.20 1.06
N VAL A 8 -8.62 -3.71 0.89
CA VAL A 8 -8.35 -2.33 0.51
C VAL A 8 -7.57 -2.34 -0.80
N ARG A 9 -8.08 -1.64 -1.82
CA ARG A 9 -7.33 -1.35 -3.04
C ARG A 9 -6.36 -0.20 -2.76
N HIS A 10 -5.17 -0.23 -3.37
CA HIS A 10 -4.20 0.86 -3.29
C HIS A 10 -4.83 2.21 -3.73
N GLY A 11 -4.24 3.32 -3.27
CA GLY A 11 -4.63 4.66 -3.69
C GLY A 11 -4.40 4.93 -5.18
N GLU A 12 -4.88 6.08 -5.66
CA GLU A 12 -4.64 6.56 -7.04
C GLU A 12 -3.14 6.51 -7.39
N ARG A 13 -2.82 5.91 -8.54
CA ARG A 13 -1.45 5.75 -9.02
C ARG A 13 -1.04 6.94 -9.89
N ILE A 14 0.26 7.25 -9.92
CA ILE A 14 0.78 8.36 -10.75
C ILE A 14 0.53 8.14 -12.24
N ASP A 15 0.57 6.91 -12.74
CA ASP A 15 0.31 6.59 -14.15
C ASP A 15 -1.16 6.76 -14.56
N ASN A 16 -2.08 6.89 -13.60
CA ASN A 16 -3.48 7.24 -13.88
C ASN A 16 -3.67 8.74 -14.13
N VAL A 17 -2.66 9.55 -13.80
CA VAL A 17 -2.71 11.02 -13.88
C VAL A 17 -1.69 11.55 -14.87
N ASP A 18 -0.45 11.05 -14.83
CA ASP A 18 0.61 11.39 -15.77
C ASP A 18 0.66 10.36 -16.92
N LEU A 19 0.12 10.76 -18.07
CA LEU A 19 0.13 9.96 -19.30
C LEU A 19 1.55 9.69 -19.83
N ASN A 20 2.57 10.43 -19.37
CA ASN A 20 3.96 10.21 -19.74
C ASN A 20 4.74 9.38 -18.72
N TRP A 21 4.12 8.90 -17.64
CA TRP A 21 4.78 8.10 -16.59
C TRP A 21 5.64 6.98 -17.16
N ALA A 22 5.11 6.23 -18.14
CA ALA A 22 5.85 5.11 -18.72
C ALA A 22 7.19 5.50 -19.36
N LYS A 23 7.36 6.75 -19.77
CA LYS A 23 8.60 7.28 -20.37
C LYS A 23 9.57 7.83 -19.33
N THR A 24 9.06 8.23 -18.17
CA THR A 24 9.81 8.93 -17.12
C THR A 24 10.03 8.07 -15.88
N ALA A 25 9.41 6.89 -15.82
CA ALA A 25 9.51 5.95 -14.71
C ALA A 25 10.98 5.61 -14.41
N PRO A 26 11.44 5.83 -13.17
CA PRO A 26 12.79 5.47 -12.77
C PRO A 26 13.08 4.00 -13.07
N ARG A 27 14.26 3.73 -13.65
CA ARG A 27 14.73 2.37 -14.02
C ARG A 27 13.79 1.60 -14.97
N GLY A 28 12.85 2.29 -15.63
CA GLY A 28 11.87 1.65 -16.50
C GLY A 28 10.79 0.87 -15.76
N ALA A 29 10.63 1.06 -14.44
CA ALA A 29 9.60 0.43 -13.61
C ALA A 29 8.21 1.07 -13.82
N TRP A 30 7.77 1.15 -15.07
CA TRP A 30 6.53 1.84 -15.42
C TRP A 30 5.28 1.11 -14.91
N ASP A 31 5.38 -0.19 -14.66
CA ASP A 31 4.33 -1.10 -14.19
C ASP A 31 4.21 -1.18 -12.66
N ASP A 32 5.17 -0.62 -11.91
CA ASP A 32 5.06 -0.40 -10.45
C ASP A 32 5.09 1.09 -10.05
N PRO A 33 4.10 1.88 -10.49
CA PRO A 33 4.02 3.29 -10.15
C PRO A 33 3.74 3.51 -8.66
N PRO A 34 4.27 4.59 -8.06
CA PRO A 34 3.83 5.06 -6.75
C PRO A 34 2.39 5.59 -6.77
N ILE A 35 1.81 5.78 -5.58
CA ILE A 35 0.55 6.53 -5.42
C ILE A 35 0.78 8.05 -5.48
N THR A 36 -0.23 8.80 -5.92
CA THR A 36 -0.21 10.26 -5.99
C THR A 36 -0.43 10.91 -4.62
N ALA A 37 -0.31 12.23 -4.53
CA ALA A 37 -0.74 13.00 -3.36
C ALA A 37 -2.22 12.76 -3.01
N ARG A 38 -3.08 12.57 -4.03
CA ARG A 38 -4.48 12.18 -3.82
C ARG A 38 -4.59 10.75 -3.32
N GLY A 39 -3.78 9.83 -3.84
CA GLY A 39 -3.68 8.45 -3.35
C GLY A 39 -3.27 8.38 -1.87
N LEU A 40 -2.32 9.21 -1.44
CA LEU A 40 -1.94 9.35 -0.02
C LEU A 40 -3.13 9.81 0.84
N LYS A 41 -3.90 10.80 0.36
CA LYS A 41 -5.10 11.27 1.07
C LYS A 41 -6.16 10.17 1.19
N GLN A 42 -6.39 9.40 0.14
CA GLN A 42 -7.32 8.25 0.16
C GLN A 42 -6.89 7.18 1.18
N ALA A 43 -5.59 6.88 1.23
CA ALA A 43 -5.04 5.94 2.21
C ALA A 43 -5.22 6.45 3.65
N HIS A 44 -4.99 7.75 3.88
CA HIS A 44 -5.20 8.40 5.17
C HIS A 44 -6.67 8.36 5.61
N GLU A 45 -7.61 8.71 4.73
CA GLU A 45 -9.05 8.63 5.00
C GLU A 45 -9.49 7.19 5.33
N THR A 46 -8.94 6.20 4.62
CA THR A 46 -9.15 4.77 4.89
C THR A 46 -8.59 4.37 6.25
N GLY A 47 -7.39 4.86 6.60
CA GLY A 47 -6.76 4.64 7.90
C GLY A 47 -7.60 5.18 9.05
N ILE A 48 -8.13 6.40 8.93
CA ILE A 48 -9.05 6.99 9.91
C ILE A 48 -10.31 6.14 10.09
N ALA A 49 -10.86 5.59 8.99
CA ALA A 49 -12.04 4.73 9.08
C ALA A 49 -11.74 3.42 9.82
N LEU A 50 -10.62 2.75 9.48
CA LEU A 50 -10.20 1.48 10.09
C LEU A 50 -9.70 1.63 11.53
N ALA A 51 -9.18 2.81 11.89
CA ALA A 51 -8.74 3.13 13.25
C ALA A 51 -9.85 2.99 14.31
N ARG A 52 -11.13 3.07 13.89
CA ARG A 52 -12.29 2.82 14.76
C ARG A 52 -12.34 1.38 15.27
N ASP A 53 -11.81 0.44 14.49
CA ASP A 53 -11.75 -0.99 14.78
C ASP A 53 -10.31 -1.46 15.01
N HIS A 54 -9.39 -0.56 15.39
CA HIS A 54 -7.95 -0.88 15.50
C HIS A 54 -7.64 -2.06 16.42
N ASP A 55 -8.44 -2.26 17.47
CA ASP A 55 -8.34 -3.36 18.44
C ASP A 55 -8.81 -4.71 17.87
N GLN A 56 -9.50 -4.71 16.74
CA GLN A 56 -9.95 -5.91 16.03
C GLN A 56 -9.04 -6.28 14.85
N ILE A 57 -8.07 -5.43 14.50
CA ILE A 57 -7.11 -5.70 13.43
C ILE A 57 -5.91 -6.44 14.01
N HIS A 58 -5.88 -7.75 13.79
CA HIS A 58 -4.85 -8.64 14.33
C HIS A 58 -3.72 -8.94 13.32
N HIS A 59 -4.01 -8.83 12.03
CA HIS A 59 -3.09 -9.14 10.94
C HIS A 59 -3.24 -8.14 9.81
N ILE A 60 -2.13 -7.78 9.18
CA ILE A 60 -2.08 -6.88 8.03
C ILE A 60 -1.22 -7.54 6.97
N PHE A 61 -1.79 -7.72 5.78
CA PHE A 61 -1.10 -8.28 4.63
C PHE A 61 -1.10 -7.25 3.50
N SER A 62 -0.02 -7.19 2.73
CA SER A 62 0.08 -6.32 1.56
C SER A 62 0.70 -7.05 0.39
N SER A 63 0.20 -6.71 -0.80
CA SER A 63 0.90 -6.97 -2.06
C SER A 63 2.29 -6.32 -2.04
N PRO A 64 3.30 -6.89 -2.73
CA PRO A 64 4.65 -6.33 -2.79
C PRO A 64 4.77 -5.07 -3.68
N MET A 65 3.75 -4.72 -4.47
CA MET A 65 3.79 -3.53 -5.35
C MET A 65 3.97 -2.25 -4.53
N PHE A 66 4.82 -1.32 -4.98
CA PHE A 66 5.18 -0.12 -4.22
C PHE A 66 3.95 0.72 -3.82
N ARG A 67 3.00 0.90 -4.74
CA ARG A 67 1.71 1.56 -4.45
C ARG A 67 0.92 0.94 -3.29
N CYS A 68 0.97 -0.39 -3.14
CA CYS A 68 0.29 -1.10 -2.06
C CYS A 68 1.04 -0.88 -0.74
N LEU A 69 2.37 -0.92 -0.76
CA LEU A 69 3.23 -0.62 0.39
C LEU A 69 3.03 0.82 0.90
N GLN A 70 2.98 1.80 -0.01
CA GLN A 70 2.71 3.19 0.36
C GLN A 70 1.31 3.33 0.99
N THR A 71 0.30 2.69 0.40
CA THR A 71 -1.07 2.74 0.93
C THR A 71 -1.16 2.14 2.33
N VAL A 72 -0.62 0.92 2.54
CA VAL A 72 -0.69 0.24 3.84
C VAL A 72 0.13 0.96 4.91
N ASN A 73 1.26 1.57 4.56
CA ASN A 73 2.05 2.36 5.52
C ASN A 73 1.26 3.54 6.06
N VAL A 74 0.59 4.31 5.19
CA VAL A 74 -0.26 5.43 5.62
C VAL A 74 -1.41 4.96 6.51
N ILE A 75 -2.06 3.84 6.16
CA ILE A 75 -3.13 3.25 6.98
C ILE A 75 -2.59 2.86 8.37
N VAL A 76 -1.45 2.17 8.41
CA VAL A 76 -0.82 1.72 9.65
C VAL A 76 -0.42 2.88 10.56
N ASP A 77 -0.02 4.02 10.00
CA ASP A 77 0.27 5.21 10.79
C ASP A 77 -0.97 5.76 11.51
N GLU A 78 -2.15 5.72 10.86
CA GLU A 78 -3.41 6.05 11.53
C GLU A 78 -3.79 5.03 12.61
N LEU A 79 -3.56 3.73 12.37
CA LEU A 79 -3.77 2.70 13.38
C LEU A 79 -2.87 2.90 14.60
N LYS A 80 -1.60 3.28 14.41
CA LYS A 80 -0.66 3.59 15.51
C LYS A 80 -1.10 4.80 16.32
N LYS A 81 -1.62 5.84 15.66
CA LYS A 81 -2.17 7.03 16.35
C LYS A 81 -3.38 6.63 17.21
N ALA A 82 -4.26 5.79 16.67
CA ALA A 82 -5.47 5.34 17.36
C ALA A 82 -5.19 4.36 18.51
N SER A 83 -4.13 3.54 18.40
CA SER A 83 -3.81 2.52 19.39
C SER A 83 -3.31 3.08 20.73
N LYS A 84 -2.99 4.38 20.81
CA LYS A 84 -2.52 5.06 22.04
C LYS A 84 -1.37 4.32 22.76
N GLY A 85 -0.47 3.74 21.98
CA GLY A 85 0.68 2.97 22.51
C GLY A 85 0.47 1.46 22.58
N HIS A 86 -0.71 0.94 22.24
CA HIS A 86 -0.89 -0.49 22.01
C HIS A 86 -0.19 -0.92 20.72
N LYS A 87 0.27 -2.19 20.71
CA LYS A 87 1.00 -2.78 19.59
C LYS A 87 0.09 -2.91 18.36
N VAL A 88 0.46 -2.23 17.28
CA VAL A 88 -0.14 -2.45 15.95
C VAL A 88 0.53 -3.68 15.30
N PRO A 89 -0.23 -4.52 14.57
CA PRO A 89 0.35 -5.65 13.85
C PRO A 89 1.44 -5.23 12.86
N ARG A 90 2.38 -6.14 12.61
CA ARG A 90 3.36 -5.98 11.52
C ARG A 90 2.65 -6.15 10.18
N ILE A 91 3.21 -5.52 9.16
CA ILE A 91 2.79 -5.72 7.77
C ILE A 91 3.51 -6.97 7.25
N TYR A 92 2.74 -7.94 6.77
CA TYR A 92 3.25 -9.12 6.09
C TYR A 92 3.17 -8.90 4.58
N ILE A 93 4.32 -8.92 3.90
CA ILE A 93 4.36 -8.80 2.44
C ILE A 93 4.08 -10.17 1.85
N GLU A 94 2.99 -10.29 1.08
CA GLU A 94 2.50 -11.54 0.51
C GLU A 94 2.57 -11.48 -1.03
N PRO A 95 3.57 -12.13 -1.65
CA PRO A 95 3.71 -12.18 -3.11
C PRO A 95 2.48 -12.76 -3.83
N GLY A 96 1.71 -13.65 -3.19
CA GLY A 96 0.46 -14.17 -3.73
C GLY A 96 -0.63 -13.11 -3.97
N PHE A 97 -0.46 -11.90 -3.44
CA PHE A 97 -1.36 -10.75 -3.66
C PHE A 97 -0.86 -9.78 -4.73
N VAL A 98 0.19 -10.15 -5.49
CA VAL A 98 0.58 -9.40 -6.67
C VAL A 98 -0.56 -9.36 -7.70
N GLU A 99 -0.60 -8.30 -8.51
CA GLU A 99 -1.57 -8.24 -9.61
C GLU A 99 -1.30 -9.32 -10.66
N SER A 100 -2.22 -9.47 -11.61
CA SER A 100 -2.05 -10.43 -12.70
C SER A 100 -0.74 -10.15 -13.46
N LEU A 101 0.14 -11.15 -13.52
CA LEU A 101 1.49 -11.01 -14.09
C LEU A 101 1.49 -10.75 -15.60
N ASN A 102 0.36 -10.92 -16.29
CA ASN A 102 0.24 -10.51 -17.70
C ASN A 102 0.38 -9.00 -17.90
N MET A 103 0.23 -8.20 -16.84
CA MET A 103 0.39 -6.74 -16.84
C MET A 103 1.72 -6.29 -16.21
N CYS A 104 2.60 -7.23 -15.86
CA CYS A 104 3.85 -6.97 -15.18
C CYS A 104 5.04 -7.46 -16.04
N GLN A 105 5.93 -6.55 -16.40
CA GLN A 105 7.16 -6.89 -17.11
C GLN A 105 8.23 -7.39 -16.15
N THR A 106 8.33 -6.79 -14.96
CA THR A 106 9.29 -7.19 -13.93
C THR A 106 8.56 -7.23 -12.58
N PRO A 107 8.28 -8.44 -12.03
CA PRO A 107 7.68 -8.56 -10.72
C PRO A 107 8.49 -7.75 -9.70
N PRO A 108 7.86 -7.05 -8.75
CA PRO A 108 8.57 -6.19 -7.81
C PRO A 108 9.62 -7.02 -7.05
N GLY A 109 10.88 -6.78 -7.38
CA GLY A 109 12.01 -7.23 -6.59
C GLY A 109 12.18 -6.38 -5.33
N TYR A 110 13.18 -6.68 -4.51
CA TYR A 110 13.52 -5.82 -3.39
C TYR A 110 14.11 -4.50 -3.90
N LEU A 111 13.39 -3.40 -3.69
CA LEU A 111 13.94 -2.06 -3.90
C LEU A 111 15.07 -1.79 -2.91
N PRO A 112 16.16 -1.12 -3.33
CA PRO A 112 17.17 -0.62 -2.41
C PRO A 112 16.54 0.43 -1.47
N ILE A 113 17.06 0.53 -0.24
CA ILE A 113 16.46 1.32 0.85
C ILE A 113 16.29 2.79 0.45
N GLU A 114 17.23 3.31 -0.33
CA GLU A 114 17.28 4.69 -0.80
C GLU A 114 16.07 5.05 -1.69
N GLU A 115 15.43 4.04 -2.29
CA GLU A 115 14.25 4.18 -3.15
C GLU A 115 12.93 3.86 -2.41
N LEU A 116 13.01 3.41 -1.16
CA LEU A 116 11.85 3.12 -0.31
C LEU A 116 11.41 4.31 0.56
N VAL A 117 12.13 5.43 0.51
CA VAL A 117 11.93 6.63 1.35
C VAL A 117 11.06 7.67 0.67
#